data_AF-A0A843F650-F1
#
_entry.id   AF-A0A843F650-F1
#
_cell.length_a   1.000
_cell.length_b   1.000
_cell.length_c   1.000
_cell.angle_alpha   90.00
_cell.angle_beta   90.00
_cell.angle_gamma   90.00
#
_symmetry.space_group_name_H-M   'P 1'
#
loop_
_entity.id
_entity.type
_entity.pdbx_description
1 polymer ?
#
loop_
_entity_poly.entity_id
_entity_poly.type
_entity_poly.pdbx_seq_one_letter_code
_entity_poly.pdbx_strand_id
1 'polypeptide(L)'
;MKNLKKTLITSAIVLLAVIILMAIVPPDVKLYYFDADINGATWGWWALLPPIIAISLALITKEVYPSLLVGVVSGAIIYSELDIKVFLHKLFLGVDESGISDGVYYGVIMDSWNLGIIIFLIALGALVALMKYSGASRAFGDWAREKVAKRSHASLATMLLGIIIFVDDYFNCLTVGGVMRPVTDDHKISRAKLAYIIDCTAAPICIIAPISSWAAAVAGFAPEGEGISLFLQA
;
A
#
# COMPACT_ATOMS: atom_id res chain seq x y z
N MET A 1 -3.92 -23.65 -3.15
CA MET A 1 -2.55 -24.04 -3.55
C MET A 1 -2.34 -24.16 -5.08
N LYS A 2 -3.24 -24.78 -5.87
CA LYS A 2 -3.07 -24.87 -7.35
C LYS A 2 -2.97 -23.51 -8.07
N ASN A 3 -3.68 -22.49 -7.59
CA ASN A 3 -3.65 -21.14 -8.18
C ASN A 3 -2.33 -20.39 -7.89
N LEU A 4 -1.73 -20.60 -6.72
CA LEU A 4 -0.51 -19.89 -6.29
C LEU A 4 0.69 -20.22 -7.18
N LYS A 5 0.89 -21.50 -7.53
CA LYS A 5 1.96 -21.91 -8.46
C LYS A 5 1.75 -21.29 -9.85
N LYS A 6 0.51 -21.28 -10.35
CA LYS A 6 0.19 -20.70 -11.65
C LYS A 6 0.47 -19.20 -11.66
N THR A 7 0.07 -18.47 -10.60
CA THR A 7 0.34 -17.04 -10.47
C THR A 7 1.82 -16.71 -10.35
N LEU A 8 2.58 -17.47 -9.55
CA LEU A 8 4.04 -17.30 -9.45
C LEU A 8 4.71 -17.52 -10.82
N ILE A 9 4.25 -18.50 -11.58
CA ILE A 9 4.75 -18.76 -12.94
C ILE A 9 4.38 -17.61 -13.88
N THR A 10 3.13 -17.11 -13.88
CA THR A 10 2.73 -15.97 -14.72
C THR A 10 3.51 -14.70 -14.36
N SER A 11 3.70 -14.43 -13.08
CA SER A 11 4.46 -13.27 -12.57
C SER A 11 5.93 -13.37 -12.97
N ALA A 12 6.53 -14.55 -12.85
CA ALA A 12 7.90 -14.81 -13.27
C ALA A 12 8.07 -14.71 -14.79
N ILE A 13 7.10 -15.18 -15.58
CA ILE A 13 7.10 -15.04 -17.04
C ILE A 13 6.99 -13.57 -17.44
N VAL A 14 6.15 -12.78 -16.78
CA VAL A 14 6.03 -11.34 -17.07
C VAL A 14 7.29 -10.60 -16.65
N LEU A 15 7.89 -10.94 -15.51
CA LEU A 15 9.19 -10.41 -15.11
C LEU A 15 10.27 -10.75 -16.15
N LEU A 16 10.33 -12.01 -16.62
CA LEU A 16 11.24 -12.43 -17.67
C LEU A 16 10.97 -11.71 -18.98
N ALA A 17 9.71 -11.51 -19.34
CA ALA A 17 9.31 -10.79 -20.54
C ALA A 17 9.72 -9.32 -20.46
N VAL A 18 9.57 -8.66 -19.31
CA VAL A 18 10.04 -7.29 -19.07
C VAL A 18 11.56 -7.23 -19.18
N ILE A 19 12.28 -8.17 -18.56
CA ILE A 19 13.75 -8.27 -18.65
C ILE A 19 14.21 -8.49 -20.11
N ILE A 20 13.56 -9.39 -20.86
CA ILE A 20 13.88 -9.69 -22.26
C ILE A 20 13.56 -8.49 -23.16
N LEU A 21 12.38 -7.89 -23.00
CA LEU A 21 11.92 -6.76 -23.81
C LEU A 21 12.79 -5.52 -23.55
N MET A 22 13.36 -5.39 -22.35
CA MET A 22 14.34 -4.36 -22.01
C MET A 22 15.77 -4.71 -22.42
N ALA A 23 16.17 -5.98 -22.47
CA ALA A 23 17.48 -6.41 -22.98
C ALA A 23 17.62 -6.27 -24.51
N ILE A 24 16.49 -6.14 -25.23
CA ILE A 24 16.45 -5.83 -26.66
C ILE A 24 16.62 -4.33 -26.90
N VAL A 25 16.45 -3.48 -25.87
CA VAL A 25 16.70 -2.03 -25.98
C VAL A 25 18.21 -1.81 -26.08
N PRO A 26 18.70 -1.16 -27.15
CA PRO A 26 20.13 -0.93 -27.33
C PRO A 26 20.73 -0.17 -26.13
N PRO A 27 21.96 -0.51 -25.68
CA PRO A 27 22.65 0.16 -24.57
C PRO A 27 22.94 1.66 -24.84
N ASP A 28 22.81 2.08 -26.10
CA ASP A 28 22.96 3.43 -26.62
C ASP A 28 21.65 4.26 -26.57
N VAL A 29 20.52 3.65 -26.17
CA VAL A 29 19.28 4.38 -25.86
C VAL A 29 19.40 4.97 -24.47
N LYS A 30 19.96 6.18 -24.38
CA LYS A 30 19.77 7.02 -23.18
C LYS A 30 18.26 7.16 -22.95
N LEU A 31 17.75 6.63 -21.84
CA LEU A 31 16.35 6.73 -21.41
C LEU A 31 15.91 8.18 -21.09
N TYR A 32 16.70 9.18 -21.48
CA TYR A 32 16.45 10.60 -21.33
C TYR A 32 15.75 11.14 -22.57
N TYR A 33 14.42 11.27 -22.53
CA TYR A 33 13.71 12.27 -23.32
C TYR A 33 12.45 12.76 -22.58
N PHE A 34 12.55 13.93 -21.96
CA PHE A 34 11.94 15.13 -22.52
C PHE A 34 12.87 16.31 -22.19
N ASP A 35 13.22 17.07 -23.20
CA ASP A 35 14.00 18.29 -23.06
C ASP A 35 13.30 19.25 -22.10
N ALA A 36 13.99 19.66 -21.03
CA ALA A 36 13.73 20.90 -20.32
C ALA A 36 14.95 21.23 -19.46
N ASP A 37 15.73 22.21 -19.93
CA ASP A 37 16.47 23.12 -19.07
C ASP A 37 15.68 23.40 -17.77
N ILE A 38 16.39 23.43 -16.65
CA ILE A 38 15.97 23.60 -15.24
C ILE A 38 15.98 22.28 -14.44
N ASN A 39 17.17 21.90 -13.96
CA ASN A 39 17.42 21.18 -12.70
C ASN A 39 16.63 19.89 -12.39
N GLY A 40 16.73 18.83 -13.20
CA GLY A 40 16.37 17.50 -12.70
C GLY A 40 16.20 16.43 -13.76
N ALA A 41 16.74 15.23 -13.53
CA ALA A 41 16.53 14.07 -14.39
C ALA A 41 15.04 13.69 -14.43
N THR A 42 14.35 14.01 -15.52
CA THR A 42 12.96 13.57 -15.73
C THR A 42 12.95 12.21 -16.42
N TRP A 43 12.56 11.18 -15.68
CA TRP A 43 12.38 9.79 -16.16
C TRP A 43 11.26 9.61 -17.20
N GLY A 44 10.68 10.70 -17.71
CA GLY A 44 9.69 10.73 -18.79
C GLY A 44 8.52 9.75 -18.59
N TRP A 45 8.08 9.15 -19.70
CA TRP A 45 7.03 8.12 -19.71
C TRP A 45 7.45 6.80 -19.05
N TRP A 46 8.76 6.56 -18.86
CA TRP A 46 9.27 5.33 -18.25
C TRP A 46 8.93 5.22 -16.76
N ALA A 47 8.74 6.34 -16.07
CA ALA A 47 8.29 6.35 -14.67
C ALA A 47 6.88 5.74 -14.47
N LEU A 48 6.03 5.73 -15.51
CA LEU A 48 4.69 5.16 -15.45
C LEU A 48 4.68 3.64 -15.66
N LEU A 49 5.77 3.07 -16.19
CA LEU A 49 5.84 1.66 -16.54
C LEU A 49 5.75 0.74 -15.31
N PRO A 50 6.46 0.98 -14.18
CA PRO A 50 6.34 0.14 -13.00
C PRO A 50 4.93 0.11 -12.37
N PRO A 51 4.24 1.25 -12.17
CA PRO A 51 2.85 1.25 -11.72
C PRO A 51 1.90 0.50 -12.66
N ILE A 52 2.03 0.70 -13.98
CA ILE A 52 1.18 0.04 -14.98
C ILE A 52 1.38 -1.48 -14.94
N ILE A 53 2.62 -1.95 -14.85
CA ILE A 53 2.94 -3.38 -14.73
C ILE A 53 2.32 -3.94 -13.45
N ALA A 54 2.52 -3.28 -12.32
CA ALA A 54 2.00 -3.72 -11.03
C ALA A 54 0.47 -3.84 -11.03
N ILE A 55 -0.24 -2.82 -11.52
CA ILE A 55 -1.70 -2.78 -11.55
C ILE A 55 -2.24 -3.83 -12.54
N SER A 56 -1.67 -3.89 -13.75
CA SER A 56 -2.12 -4.84 -14.79
C SER A 56 -1.95 -6.27 -14.32
N LEU A 57 -0.81 -6.59 -13.70
CA LEU A 57 -0.57 -7.90 -13.12
C LEU A 57 -1.49 -8.19 -11.95
N ALA A 58 -1.75 -7.22 -11.06
CA ALA A 58 -2.65 -7.41 -9.93
C ALA A 58 -4.07 -7.77 -10.40
N LEU A 59 -4.56 -7.11 -11.45
CA LEU A 59 -5.88 -7.38 -12.03
C LEU A 59 -5.95 -8.75 -12.75
N ILE A 60 -4.92 -9.13 -13.51
CA ILE A 60 -4.89 -10.40 -14.25
C ILE A 60 -4.67 -11.58 -13.30
N THR A 61 -3.70 -11.47 -12.41
CA THR A 61 -3.28 -12.57 -11.52
C THR A 61 -4.17 -12.70 -10.29
N LYS A 62 -4.92 -11.64 -9.94
CA LYS A 62 -5.71 -11.51 -8.71
C LYS A 62 -4.87 -11.72 -7.43
N GLU A 63 -3.56 -11.56 -7.52
CA GLU A 63 -2.62 -11.66 -6.40
C GLU A 63 -1.79 -10.37 -6.33
N VAL A 64 -2.03 -9.58 -5.28
CA VAL A 64 -1.45 -8.23 -5.15
C VAL A 64 0.05 -8.31 -4.82
N TYR A 65 0.44 -9.19 -3.89
CA TYR A 65 1.83 -9.32 -3.43
C TYR A 65 2.86 -9.60 -4.55
N PRO A 66 2.70 -10.65 -5.39
CA PRO A 66 3.66 -10.90 -6.47
C PRO A 66 3.64 -9.80 -7.54
N SER A 67 2.48 -9.19 -7.79
CA SER A 67 2.33 -8.11 -8.77
C SER A 67 3.07 -6.85 -8.33
N LEU A 68 2.98 -6.49 -7.04
CA LEU A 68 3.75 -5.39 -6.45
C LEU A 68 5.25 -5.66 -6.52
N LEU A 69 5.70 -6.88 -6.22
CA LEU A 69 7.13 -7.24 -6.31
C LEU A 69 7.67 -7.07 -7.73
N VAL A 70 6.92 -7.54 -8.73
CA VAL A 70 7.28 -7.35 -10.15
C VAL A 70 7.33 -5.87 -10.52
N GLY A 71 6.39 -5.07 -10.01
CA GLY A 71 6.40 -3.60 -10.13
C GLY A 71 7.68 -2.98 -9.55
N VAL A 72 8.02 -3.28 -8.29
CA VAL A 72 9.24 -2.77 -7.64
C VAL A 72 10.49 -3.17 -8.41
N VAL A 73 10.60 -4.43 -8.85
CA VAL A 73 11.74 -4.90 -9.64
C VAL A 73 11.82 -4.15 -10.97
N SER A 74 10.70 -3.95 -11.66
CA SER A 74 10.69 -3.18 -12.91
C SER A 74 11.13 -1.71 -12.70
N GLY A 75 10.74 -1.09 -11.59
CA GLY A 75 11.20 0.25 -11.22
C GLY A 75 12.69 0.28 -10.89
N ALA A 76 13.19 -0.72 -10.16
CA ALA A 76 14.61 -0.84 -9.84
C ALA A 76 15.47 -1.04 -11.10
N ILE A 77 14.98 -1.77 -12.10
CA ILE A 77 15.67 -1.96 -13.40
C ILE A 77 15.77 -0.63 -14.18
N ILE A 78 14.70 0.16 -14.18
CA ILE A 78 14.69 1.47 -14.84
C ILE A 78 15.65 2.43 -14.10
N TYR A 79 15.63 2.42 -12.77
CA TYR A 79 16.51 3.24 -11.93
C TYR A 79 17.99 2.84 -12.01
N SER A 80 18.29 1.61 -12.43
CA SER A 80 19.65 1.12 -12.64
C SER A 80 20.16 1.29 -14.08
N GLU A 81 19.41 1.99 -14.94
CA GLU A 81 19.77 2.23 -16.35
C GLU A 81 20.16 0.94 -17.11
N LEU A 82 19.49 -0.18 -16.80
CA LEU A 82 19.75 -1.51 -17.40
C LEU A 82 21.12 -2.14 -17.09
N ASP A 83 21.94 -1.55 -16.20
CA ASP A 83 23.17 -2.18 -15.73
C ASP A 83 22.86 -3.22 -14.63
N ILE A 84 23.17 -4.50 -14.91
CA ILE A 84 22.92 -5.63 -14.00
C ILE A 84 23.71 -5.52 -12.69
N LYS A 85 24.91 -4.95 -12.71
CA LYS A 85 25.71 -4.77 -11.49
C LYS A 85 25.11 -3.69 -10.62
N VAL A 86 24.70 -2.57 -11.22
CA VAL A 86 24.03 -1.47 -10.51
C VAL A 86 22.66 -1.93 -10.00
N PHE A 87 21.91 -2.71 -10.79
CA PHE A 87 20.64 -3.32 -10.39
C PHE A 87 20.79 -4.20 -9.15
N LEU A 88 21.72 -5.17 -9.18
CA LEU A 88 21.95 -6.08 -8.05
C LEU A 88 22.46 -5.32 -6.82
N HIS A 89 23.32 -4.32 -7.02
CA HIS A 89 23.82 -3.48 -5.94
C HIS A 89 22.68 -2.67 -5.30
N LYS A 90 21.85 -1.97 -6.09
CA LYS A 90 20.73 -1.16 -5.58
C LYS A 90 19.58 -2.01 -5.00
N LEU A 91 19.37 -3.23 -5.50
CA LEU A 91 18.32 -4.12 -4.99
C LEU A 91 18.69 -4.75 -3.64
N PHE A 92 19.97 -5.14 -3.44
CA PHE A 92 20.39 -5.95 -2.30
C PHE A 92 21.42 -5.30 -1.37
N LEU A 93 22.34 -4.50 -1.89
CA LEU A 93 23.54 -4.07 -1.16
C LEU A 93 23.44 -2.62 -0.68
N GLY A 94 22.90 -1.73 -1.50
CA GLY A 94 22.49 -0.37 -1.13
C GLY A 94 23.47 0.39 -0.24
N VAL A 95 24.78 0.29 -0.50
CA VAL A 95 25.81 1.11 0.13
C VAL A 95 26.83 1.41 -0.95
N ASP A 96 26.71 2.59 -1.56
CA ASP A 96 27.75 3.07 -2.47
C ASP A 96 29.06 3.31 -1.69
N GLU A 97 30.17 3.36 -2.42
CA GLU A 97 31.53 3.62 -1.92
C GLU A 97 31.65 4.92 -1.09
N SER A 98 30.64 5.79 -1.20
CA SER A 98 30.49 7.07 -0.49
C SER A 98 29.73 6.97 0.85
N GLY A 99 29.26 5.78 1.24
CA GLY A 99 28.50 5.57 2.48
C GLY A 99 27.04 6.00 2.45
N ILE A 100 26.51 6.39 1.28
CA ILE A 100 25.10 6.78 1.11
C ILE A 100 24.30 5.53 0.76
N SER A 101 23.34 5.20 1.62
CA SER A 101 22.51 4.02 1.52
C SER A 101 21.30 4.25 0.60
N ASP A 102 21.53 4.20 -0.71
CA ASP A 102 20.54 4.58 -1.74
C ASP A 102 19.81 3.37 -2.36
N GLY A 103 20.07 2.15 -1.85
CA GLY A 103 19.42 0.93 -2.32
C GLY A 103 18.08 0.65 -1.64
N VAL A 104 17.19 -0.10 -2.30
CA VAL A 104 15.84 -0.43 -1.81
C VAL A 104 15.89 -1.11 -0.42
N TYR A 105 16.88 -1.96 -0.17
CA TYR A 105 17.00 -2.67 1.10
C TYR A 105 17.41 -1.75 2.27
N TYR A 106 18.49 -0.97 2.12
CA TYR A 106 18.99 -0.11 3.20
C TYR A 106 18.32 1.27 3.25
N GLY A 107 18.00 1.88 2.11
CA GLY A 107 17.40 3.21 2.03
C GLY A 107 15.89 3.24 2.29
N VAL A 108 15.19 2.10 2.13
CA VAL A 108 13.73 2.04 2.34
C VAL A 108 13.35 1.14 3.53
N ILE A 109 13.84 -0.09 3.61
CA ILE A 109 13.41 -1.02 4.68
C ILE A 109 14.05 -0.67 6.03
N MET A 110 15.33 -0.27 6.03
CA MET A 110 16.06 0.08 7.25
C MET A 110 15.86 1.54 7.68
N ASP A 111 15.09 2.32 6.93
CA ASP A 111 14.70 3.66 7.35
C ASP A 111 13.81 3.59 8.60
N SER A 112 14.12 4.45 9.57
CA SER A 112 13.48 4.43 10.90
C SER A 112 11.96 4.65 10.85
N TRP A 113 11.48 5.45 9.89
CA TRP A 113 10.05 5.70 9.70
C TRP A 113 9.35 4.48 9.11
N ASN A 114 9.91 3.93 8.03
CA ASN A 114 9.35 2.74 7.36
C ASN A 114 9.37 1.51 8.28
N LEU A 115 10.42 1.32 9.07
CA LEU A 115 10.49 0.26 10.07
C LEU A 115 9.42 0.45 11.16
N GLY A 116 9.18 1.70 11.56
CA GLY A 116 8.08 2.06 12.46
C GLY A 116 6.72 1.61 11.92
N ILE A 117 6.45 1.83 10.64
CA ILE A 117 5.22 1.36 9.97
C ILE A 117 5.13 -0.17 9.98
N ILE A 118 6.21 -0.88 9.68
CA ILE A 118 6.21 -2.36 9.69
C ILE A 118 5.87 -2.90 11.08
N ILE A 119 6.53 -2.39 12.12
CA ILE A 119 6.27 -2.78 13.52
C ILE A 119 4.83 -2.47 13.91
N PHE A 120 4.33 -1.29 13.52
CA PHE A 120 2.96 -0.88 13.75
C PHE A 120 1.95 -1.83 13.09
N LEU A 121 2.13 -2.17 11.81
CA LEU A 121 1.26 -3.11 11.09
C LEU A 121 1.27 -4.51 11.71
N ILE A 122 2.41 -5.00 12.17
CA ILE A 122 2.51 -6.28 12.89
C ILE A 122 1.74 -6.21 14.20
N ALA A 123 1.90 -5.13 14.98
CA ALA A 123 1.19 -4.94 16.23
C ALA A 123 -0.33 -4.86 16.03
N LEU A 124 -0.80 -4.16 14.98
CA LEU A 124 -2.21 -4.12 14.62
C LEU A 124 -2.76 -5.49 14.20
N GLY A 125 -2.00 -6.23 13.40
CA GLY A 125 -2.34 -7.60 13.04
C GLY A 125 -2.48 -8.51 14.28
N ALA A 126 -1.56 -8.37 15.24
CA ALA A 126 -1.60 -9.09 16.51
C ALA A 126 -2.80 -8.69 17.37
N LEU A 127 -3.12 -7.39 17.47
CA LEU A 127 -4.29 -6.87 18.18
C LEU A 127 -5.59 -7.45 17.59
N VAL A 128 -5.74 -7.43 16.27
CA VAL A 128 -6.92 -7.95 15.58
C VAL A 128 -7.05 -9.45 15.76
N ALA A 129 -5.94 -10.18 15.69
CA ALA A 129 -5.92 -11.60 16.01
C ALA A 129 -6.37 -11.84 17.46
N LEU A 130 -5.83 -11.08 18.42
CA LEU A 130 -6.20 -11.19 19.82
C LEU A 130 -7.70 -10.92 20.04
N MET A 131 -8.27 -9.87 19.43
CA MET A 131 -9.72 -9.57 19.50
C MET A 131 -10.60 -10.69 18.91
N LYS A 132 -10.08 -11.40 17.91
CA LYS A 132 -10.77 -12.53 17.29
C LYS A 132 -10.69 -13.78 18.18
N TYR A 133 -9.54 -14.05 18.80
CA TYR A 133 -9.32 -15.20 19.68
C TYR A 133 -9.93 -15.03 21.07
N SER A 134 -9.98 -13.82 21.62
CA SER A 134 -10.54 -13.52 22.94
C SER A 134 -12.07 -13.66 23.01
N GLY A 135 -12.74 -13.84 21.87
CA GLY A 135 -14.20 -13.86 21.80
C GLY A 135 -14.85 -12.48 21.91
N ALA A 136 -14.07 -11.40 22.10
CA ALA A 136 -14.59 -10.03 22.22
C ALA A 136 -15.44 -9.63 21.01
N SER A 137 -15.01 -9.97 19.79
CA SER A 137 -15.78 -9.70 18.57
C SER A 137 -17.13 -10.44 18.57
N ARG A 138 -17.18 -11.66 19.13
CA ARG A 138 -18.40 -12.47 19.20
C ARG A 138 -19.37 -11.97 20.27
N ALA A 139 -18.85 -11.66 21.46
CA ALA A 139 -19.63 -11.06 22.54
C ALA A 139 -20.19 -9.68 22.13
N PHE A 140 -19.41 -8.87 21.42
CA PHE A 140 -19.88 -7.63 20.83
C PHE A 140 -20.97 -7.88 19.77
N GLY A 141 -20.79 -8.91 18.94
CA GLY A 141 -21.80 -9.38 17.99
C GLY A 141 -23.13 -9.72 18.67
N ASP A 142 -23.08 -10.53 19.73
CA ASP A 142 -24.27 -10.96 20.48
C ASP A 142 -24.97 -9.79 21.17
N TRP A 143 -24.22 -8.88 21.81
CA TRP A 143 -24.77 -7.63 22.36
C TRP A 143 -25.37 -6.72 21.28
N ALA A 144 -24.69 -6.59 20.14
CA ALA A 144 -25.15 -5.77 19.02
C ALA A 144 -26.41 -6.35 18.39
N ARG A 145 -26.63 -7.68 18.39
CA ARG A 145 -27.90 -8.27 17.91
C ARG A 145 -29.10 -7.79 18.70
N GLU A 146 -28.97 -7.64 20.01
CA GLU A 146 -30.06 -7.17 20.88
C GLU A 146 -30.37 -5.67 20.66
N LYS A 147 -29.36 -4.89 20.27
CA LYS A 147 -29.49 -3.42 20.09
C LYS A 147 -29.74 -2.99 18.65
N VAL A 148 -29.24 -3.75 17.67
CA VAL A 148 -29.25 -3.42 16.25
C VAL A 148 -30.28 -4.31 15.55
N ALA A 149 -31.52 -3.83 15.50
CA ALA A 149 -32.64 -4.61 14.96
C ALA A 149 -32.78 -4.59 13.43
N LYS A 150 -32.07 -3.71 12.71
CA LYS A 150 -32.21 -3.56 11.25
C LYS A 150 -30.87 -3.59 10.54
N ARG A 151 -30.88 -4.16 9.34
CA ARG A 151 -29.76 -4.20 8.39
C ARG A 151 -29.15 -2.82 8.09
N SER A 152 -30.00 -1.78 8.03
CA SER A 152 -29.58 -0.40 7.82
C SER A 152 -28.77 0.14 9.01
N HIS A 153 -29.20 -0.14 10.24
CA HIS A 153 -28.50 0.28 11.44
C HIS A 153 -27.13 -0.40 11.56
N ALA A 154 -27.01 -1.68 11.19
CA ALA A 154 -25.72 -2.37 11.16
C ALA A 154 -24.73 -1.69 10.19
N SER A 155 -25.20 -1.33 8.98
CA SER A 155 -24.36 -0.64 7.98
C SER A 155 -23.99 0.78 8.43
N LEU A 156 -24.93 1.50 9.05
CA LEU A 156 -24.69 2.84 9.59
C LEU A 156 -23.70 2.80 10.75
N ALA A 157 -23.82 1.83 11.65
CA ALA A 157 -22.87 1.63 12.74
C ALA A 157 -21.46 1.33 12.23
N THR A 158 -21.33 0.53 11.16
CA THR A 158 -20.04 0.30 10.51
C THR A 158 -19.45 1.61 9.98
N MET A 159 -20.27 2.42 9.29
CA MET A 159 -19.84 3.69 8.74
C MET A 159 -19.44 4.68 9.85
N LEU A 160 -20.23 4.79 10.92
CA LEU A 160 -19.91 5.65 12.07
C LEU A 160 -18.63 5.22 12.78
N LEU A 161 -18.44 3.91 12.98
CA LEU A 161 -17.20 3.39 13.56
C LEU A 161 -15.99 3.70 12.66
N GLY A 162 -16.16 3.60 11.35
CA GLY A 162 -15.16 4.05 10.37
C GLY A 162 -14.87 5.55 10.47
N ILE A 163 -15.88 6.39 10.68
CA ILE A 163 -15.68 7.84 10.88
C ILE A 163 -14.92 8.14 12.18
N ILE A 164 -15.20 7.41 13.25
CA ILE A 164 -14.56 7.64 14.56
C ILE A 164 -13.08 7.21 14.54
N ILE A 165 -12.72 6.18 13.79
CA ILE A 165 -11.33 5.67 13.71
C ILE A 165 -10.59 6.37 12.56
N PHE A 166 -10.44 7.69 12.63
CA PHE A 166 -9.81 8.51 11.57
C PHE A 166 -8.28 8.63 11.66
N VAL A 167 -7.65 7.96 12.63
CA VAL A 167 -6.22 8.08 12.91
C VAL A 167 -5.37 7.55 11.75
N ASP A 168 -5.78 6.41 11.17
CA ASP A 168 -5.04 5.70 10.13
C ASP A 168 -5.99 4.76 9.37
N ASP A 169 -5.81 4.67 8.05
CA ASP A 169 -6.69 3.90 7.17
C ASP A 169 -6.47 2.38 7.29
N TYR A 170 -5.25 1.92 7.58
CA TYR A 170 -5.00 0.51 7.88
C TYR A 170 -5.62 0.09 9.21
N PHE A 171 -5.43 0.91 10.25
CA PHE A 171 -6.02 0.66 11.57
C PHE A 171 -7.54 0.63 11.52
N ASN A 172 -8.14 1.57 10.80
CA ASN A 172 -9.57 1.64 10.57
C ASN A 172 -10.09 0.35 9.92
N CYS A 173 -9.50 -0.05 8.79
CA CYS A 173 -9.97 -1.22 8.04
C CYS A 173 -9.89 -2.51 8.85
N LEU A 174 -8.80 -2.69 9.59
CA LEU A 174 -8.57 -3.86 10.41
C LEU A 174 -9.49 -3.92 11.64
N THR A 175 -9.68 -2.80 12.32
CA THR A 175 -10.48 -2.73 13.55
C THR A 175 -11.96 -2.79 13.26
N VAL A 176 -12.46 -1.93 12.36
CA VAL A 176 -13.88 -1.92 11.96
C VAL A 176 -14.25 -3.25 11.32
N GLY A 177 -13.40 -3.78 10.45
CA GLY A 177 -13.58 -5.09 9.84
C GLY A 177 -13.63 -6.22 10.87
N GLY A 178 -12.77 -6.20 11.89
CA GLY A 178 -12.78 -7.20 12.97
C GLY A 178 -14.06 -7.15 13.81
N VAL A 179 -14.45 -5.95 14.25
CA VAL A 179 -15.57 -5.73 15.18
C VAL A 179 -16.93 -5.87 14.52
N MET A 180 -17.09 -5.34 13.30
CA MET A 180 -18.41 -5.31 12.62
C MET A 180 -18.72 -6.56 11.79
N ARG A 181 -17.72 -7.41 11.51
CA ARG A 181 -17.93 -8.65 10.78
C ARG A 181 -19.00 -9.59 11.38
N PRO A 182 -19.02 -9.91 12.68
CA PRO A 182 -20.08 -10.73 13.24
C PRO A 182 -21.46 -10.07 13.10
N VAL A 183 -21.56 -8.78 13.43
CA VAL A 183 -22.82 -7.99 13.34
C VAL A 183 -23.38 -7.98 11.92
N THR A 184 -22.52 -7.86 10.92
CA THR A 184 -22.91 -7.79 9.50
C THR A 184 -23.18 -9.15 8.88
N ASP A 185 -22.41 -10.19 9.26
CA ASP A 185 -22.67 -11.58 8.86
C ASP A 185 -24.08 -12.01 9.34
N ASP A 186 -24.51 -11.60 10.54
CA ASP A 186 -25.85 -11.90 11.10
C ASP A 186 -27.00 -11.26 10.32
N HIS A 187 -26.79 -10.02 9.89
CA HIS A 187 -27.75 -9.27 9.07
C HIS A 187 -27.71 -9.65 7.58
N LYS A 188 -26.99 -10.71 7.22
CA LYS A 188 -26.80 -11.18 5.84
C LYS A 188 -26.32 -10.05 4.92
N ILE A 189 -25.39 -9.24 5.41
CA ILE A 189 -24.69 -8.23 4.61
C ILE A 189 -23.49 -8.92 3.96
N SER A 190 -23.35 -8.78 2.65
CA SER A 190 -22.21 -9.35 1.93
C SER A 190 -20.90 -8.77 2.42
N ARG A 191 -19.85 -9.58 2.52
CA ARG A 191 -18.50 -9.11 2.88
C ARG A 191 -17.95 -8.06 1.91
N ALA A 192 -18.34 -8.11 0.64
CA ALA A 192 -18.02 -7.07 -0.34
C ALA A 192 -18.62 -5.71 0.03
N LYS A 193 -19.88 -5.68 0.47
CA LYS A 193 -20.52 -4.46 0.96
C LYS A 193 -19.90 -3.95 2.26
N LEU A 194 -19.55 -4.84 3.19
CA LEU A 194 -18.82 -4.45 4.41
C LEU A 194 -17.48 -3.81 4.05
N ALA A 195 -16.68 -4.47 3.22
CA ALA A 195 -15.39 -3.96 2.75
C ALA A 195 -15.55 -2.61 2.03
N TYR A 196 -16.57 -2.46 1.17
CA TYR A 196 -16.86 -1.21 0.50
C TYR A 196 -17.17 -0.07 1.48
N ILE A 197 -18.01 -0.30 2.50
CA ILE A 197 -18.32 0.72 3.51
C ILE A 197 -17.06 1.11 4.27
N ILE A 198 -16.27 0.12 4.71
CA ILE A 198 -15.02 0.34 5.43
C ILE A 198 -14.05 1.17 4.59
N ASP A 199 -13.83 0.78 3.33
CA ASP A 199 -12.90 1.43 2.40
C ASP A 199 -13.32 2.88 2.09
N CYS A 200 -14.63 3.10 1.87
CA CYS A 200 -15.19 4.44 1.67
C CYS A 200 -15.10 5.34 2.91
N THR A 201 -14.86 4.78 4.10
CA THR A 201 -14.68 5.56 5.34
C THR A 201 -13.23 5.65 5.77
N ALA A 202 -12.38 4.69 5.45
CA ALA A 202 -11.00 4.67 5.92
C ALA A 202 -10.19 5.79 5.27
N ALA A 203 -9.95 5.70 3.95
CA ALA A 203 -9.10 6.68 3.27
C ALA A 203 -9.69 8.11 3.23
N PRO A 204 -10.99 8.33 2.89
CA PRO A 204 -11.53 9.69 2.78
C PRO A 204 -11.62 10.45 4.10
N ILE A 205 -11.69 9.75 5.23
CA ILE A 205 -11.80 10.41 6.54
C ILE A 205 -10.42 10.68 7.10
N CYS A 206 -9.47 9.77 6.91
CA CYS A 206 -8.10 9.99 7.33
C CYS A 206 -7.46 11.19 6.61
N ILE A 207 -7.80 11.44 5.33
CA ILE A 207 -7.27 12.60 4.59
C ILE A 207 -7.92 13.94 4.98
N ILE A 208 -9.12 13.95 5.57
CA ILE A 208 -9.79 15.20 6.00
C ILE A 208 -9.47 15.50 7.47
N ALA A 209 -9.17 14.48 8.27
CA ALA A 209 -8.93 14.66 9.68
C ALA A 209 -7.60 15.41 9.95
N PRO A 210 -7.60 16.45 10.81
CA PRO A 210 -6.41 17.26 11.09
C PRO A 210 -5.34 16.50 11.87
N ILE A 211 -5.70 15.41 12.53
CA ILE A 211 -4.79 14.55 13.30
C ILE A 211 -4.93 13.13 12.74
N SER A 212 -4.11 12.81 11.74
CA SER A 212 -4.07 11.49 11.09
C SER A 212 -2.69 11.19 10.51
N SER A 213 -2.46 9.94 10.11
CA SER A 213 -1.25 9.53 9.39
C SER A 213 -1.09 10.27 8.06
N TRP A 214 -2.19 10.60 7.38
CA TRP A 214 -2.18 11.34 6.12
C TRP A 214 -1.87 12.83 6.30
N ALA A 215 -2.34 13.46 7.38
CA ALA A 215 -1.96 14.84 7.69
C ALA A 215 -0.44 14.96 7.93
N ALA A 216 0.15 13.98 8.63
CA ALA A 216 1.60 13.90 8.82
C ALA A 216 2.35 13.67 7.50
N ALA A 217 1.86 12.77 6.65
CA ALA A 217 2.47 12.50 5.35
C ALA A 217 2.46 13.75 4.44
N VAL A 218 1.32 14.43 4.31
CA VAL A 218 1.20 15.65 3.50
C VAL A 218 2.08 16.76 4.06
N ALA A 219 2.12 16.93 5.38
CA ALA A 219 2.99 17.92 6.01
C ALA A 219 4.48 17.65 5.76
N GLY A 220 4.89 16.38 5.63
CA GLY A 220 6.27 15.98 5.31
C GLY A 220 6.69 16.24 3.87
N PHE A 221 5.74 16.38 2.94
CA PHE A 221 6.02 16.74 1.54
C PHE A 221 6.00 18.25 1.28
N ALA A 222 5.52 19.03 2.24
CA ALA A 222 5.45 20.48 2.12
C ALA A 222 6.80 21.14 2.46
N PRO A 223 7.08 22.36 1.93
CA PRO A 223 8.24 23.15 2.33
C PRO A 223 8.31 23.32 3.84
N GLU A 224 9.53 23.32 4.40
CA GLU A 224 9.73 23.35 5.86
C GLU A 224 8.93 24.48 6.53
N GLY A 225 8.14 24.12 7.54
CA GLY A 225 7.37 25.05 8.37
C GLY A 225 5.92 25.32 7.94
N GLU A 226 5.51 24.91 6.73
CA GLU A 226 4.16 25.21 6.21
C GLU A 226 3.23 24.00 6.06
N GLY A 227 3.70 22.78 6.33
CA GLY A 227 2.95 21.56 5.98
C GLY A 227 1.57 21.41 6.60
N ILE A 228 1.44 21.66 7.91
CA ILE A 228 0.13 21.58 8.58
C ILE A 228 -0.75 22.77 8.21
N SER A 229 -0.18 23.97 8.03
CA SER A 229 -0.95 25.14 7.58
C SER A 229 -1.49 24.99 6.17
N LEU A 230 -0.71 24.37 5.27
CA LEU A 230 -1.13 24.07 3.90
C LEU A 230 -2.25 23.02 3.89
N PHE A 231 -2.13 21.98 4.72
CA PHE A 231 -3.16 20.95 4.88
C PHE A 231 -4.47 21.51 5.43
N LEU A 232 -4.41 22.47 6.37
CA LEU A 232 -5.61 23.13 6.91
C LEU A 232 -6.26 24.13 5.94
N GLN A 233 -5.55 24.57 4.90
CA GLN A 233 -6.05 25.51 3.88
C GLN A 233 -6.63 24.83 2.64
N ALA A 234 -6.29 23.56 2.39
CA ALA A 234 -6.73 22.76 1.25
C ALA A 234 -8.14 22.18 1.46
#